data_AF-A0A926BZP1-F1
#
_entry.id   AF-A0A926BZP1-F1
#
_cell.length_a   1.000
_cell.length_b   1.000
_cell.length_c   1.000
_cell.angle_alpha   90.00
_cell.angle_beta   90.00
_cell.angle_gamma   90.00
#
_symmetry.space_group_name_H-M   'P 1'
#
loop_
_entity.id
_entity.type
_entity.pdbx_description
1 polymer ?
#
loop_
_entity_poly.entity_id
_entity_poly.type
_entity_poly.pdbx_seq_one_letter_code
_entity_poly.pdbx_strand_id
1 'polypeptide(L)'
;MTQHQFWRSSLLIAVTAALFITSCKEKTDVVTPGTTNPAGATDSEVNNWILDNMSMYYYWNDRIPANPDKTLKPTDFFYSLLYDYENTANPERDRFSWIQESAAELSASLSGQTKTSGMEYQLSLRASGSTDVVGVVIYTLKGSPADRAGIKRGDIFYSVNGQNLTTSNYQTVLGGTTDTRTYGFATLNNRQITNTATTKQVTDVVFQENPVYFDSVYTIQGKKIGYLVYNQFIPGPRGADSLAYDRQIDAIFGKFKQQGVNELVLDLRYNPGGFTSSSIELASLIGKGVTPNTLFFRQDWNKTITPELQAYDRRNRTDSFNKYFV
;
A
#
# COMPACT_ATOMS: atom_id res chain seq x y z
N MET A 1 -36.29 24.79 88.67
CA MET A 1 -35.94 23.36 88.65
C MET A 1 -34.79 23.22 87.65
N THR A 2 -33.51 22.99 88.00
CA THR A 2 -32.92 21.75 88.57
C THR A 2 -33.35 20.53 87.76
N GLN A 3 -32.51 19.68 87.14
CA GLN A 3 -31.04 19.45 87.15
C GLN A 3 -30.66 18.83 85.76
N HIS A 4 -29.42 18.51 85.37
CA HIS A 4 -28.11 18.43 86.06
C HIS A 4 -26.95 18.90 85.13
N GLN A 5 -25.74 18.36 85.30
CA GLN A 5 -24.51 18.57 84.51
C GLN A 5 -24.29 17.44 83.47
N PHE A 6 -23.44 17.63 82.46
CA PHE A 6 -22.03 17.16 82.52
C PHE A 6 -21.17 17.76 81.39
N TRP A 7 -19.86 17.82 81.67
CA TRP A 7 -18.84 18.60 80.96
C TRP A 7 -17.75 17.66 80.45
N ARG A 8 -17.41 17.68 79.15
CA ARG A 8 -16.11 17.23 78.63
C ARG A 8 -15.70 18.01 77.37
N SER A 9 -14.48 18.52 77.40
CA SER A 9 -13.82 19.21 76.30
C SER A 9 -13.03 18.24 75.41
N SER A 10 -12.67 18.73 74.22
CA SER A 10 -11.52 18.28 73.40
C SER A 10 -11.60 16.91 72.71
N LEU A 11 -11.75 16.91 71.38
CA LEU A 11 -10.61 16.85 70.44
C LEU A 11 -11.05 17.12 68.98
N LEU A 12 -10.22 17.81 68.19
CA LEU A 12 -10.37 17.82 66.72
C LEU A 12 -9.86 16.49 66.15
N ILE A 13 -10.66 15.81 65.33
CA ILE A 13 -10.16 15.06 64.16
C ILE A 13 -11.15 15.29 63.01
N ALA A 14 -10.71 16.03 61.98
CA ALA A 14 -11.45 16.16 60.74
C ALA A 14 -11.14 14.95 59.85
N VAL A 15 -12.11 14.06 59.64
CA VAL A 15 -11.99 12.95 58.70
C VAL A 15 -12.61 13.37 57.36
N THR A 16 -11.84 14.11 56.57
CA THR A 16 -12.14 14.30 55.14
C THR A 16 -11.86 13.00 54.39
N ALA A 17 -12.93 12.27 54.05
CA ALA A 17 -12.85 11.09 53.19
C ALA A 17 -12.56 11.51 51.74
N ALA A 18 -11.29 11.68 51.41
CA ALA A 18 -10.85 11.82 50.02
C ALA A 18 -10.98 10.46 49.31
N LEU A 19 -12.10 10.27 48.62
CA LEU A 19 -12.30 9.16 47.69
C LEU A 19 -11.31 9.32 46.52
N PHE A 20 -10.18 8.62 46.61
CA PHE A 20 -9.26 8.47 45.48
C PHE A 20 -9.95 7.67 44.38
N ILE A 21 -10.45 8.37 43.36
CA ILE A 21 -10.90 7.78 42.12
C ILE A 21 -9.65 7.30 41.38
N THR A 22 -9.21 6.07 41.66
CA THR A 22 -8.14 5.42 40.91
C THR A 22 -8.65 5.03 39.54
N SER A 23 -8.66 6.01 38.62
CA SER A 23 -8.79 5.76 37.21
C SER A 23 -7.60 4.91 36.76
N CYS A 24 -7.80 3.59 36.70
CA CYS A 24 -6.96 2.72 35.89
C CYS A 24 -7.09 3.20 34.44
N LYS A 25 -6.20 4.11 34.04
CA LYS A 25 -5.87 4.27 32.64
C LYS A 25 -5.38 2.90 32.19
N GLU A 26 -6.16 2.21 31.36
CA GLU A 26 -5.55 1.22 30.49
C GLU A 26 -4.42 1.95 29.77
N LYS A 27 -3.19 1.50 30.02
CA LYS A 27 -2.15 1.75 29.05
C LYS A 27 -2.59 0.96 27.83
N THR A 28 -3.14 1.65 26.85
CA THR A 28 -2.94 1.23 25.47
C THR A 28 -1.43 1.17 25.32
N ASP A 29 -0.87 -0.04 25.39
CA ASP A 29 0.52 -0.28 25.04
C ASP A 29 0.61 -0.01 23.54
N VAL A 30 0.83 1.27 23.22
CA VAL A 30 1.29 1.70 21.92
C VAL A 30 2.67 1.07 21.79
N VAL A 31 2.68 -0.13 21.21
CA VAL A 31 3.89 -0.80 20.73
C VAL A 31 4.47 0.11 19.66
N THR A 32 5.24 1.09 20.14
CA THR A 32 6.02 1.99 19.32
C THR A 32 7.05 1.09 18.66
N PRO A 33 7.07 0.95 17.33
CA PRO A 33 8.06 0.11 16.67
C PRO A 33 9.44 0.61 17.08
N GLY A 34 10.18 -0.20 17.84
CA GLY A 34 11.47 0.20 18.38
C GLY A 34 12.43 0.47 17.23
N THR A 35 12.85 1.71 17.04
CA THR A 35 13.83 2.09 16.01
C THR A 35 15.26 1.68 16.35
N THR A 36 15.44 0.83 17.36
CA THR A 36 16.65 0.05 17.58
C THR A 36 16.70 -1.07 16.57
N ASN A 37 17.25 -0.81 15.39
CA ASN A 37 17.71 -1.85 14.49
C ASN A 37 18.76 -2.69 15.26
N PRO A 38 18.48 -3.96 15.63
CA PRO A 38 19.48 -4.77 16.31
C PRO A 38 20.50 -5.18 15.26
N ALA A 39 21.71 -4.63 15.34
CA ALA A 39 22.85 -5.23 14.69
C ALA A 39 23.07 -6.62 15.34
N GLY A 40 22.50 -7.67 14.73
CA GLY A 40 22.71 -9.06 15.16
C GLY A 40 21.48 -9.89 15.53
N ALA A 41 20.27 -9.61 15.02
CA ALA A 41 19.22 -10.63 15.00
C ALA A 41 19.64 -11.77 14.04
N THR A 42 19.56 -13.01 14.49
CA THR A 42 19.89 -14.20 13.67
C THR A 42 18.72 -14.59 12.77
N ASP A 43 19.00 -15.24 11.64
CA ASP A 43 17.97 -15.80 10.74
C ASP A 43 16.95 -16.65 11.52
N SER A 44 17.39 -17.42 12.52
CA SER A 44 16.52 -18.22 13.39
C SER A 44 15.56 -17.38 14.24
N GLU A 45 16.01 -16.25 14.80
CA GLU A 45 15.15 -15.32 15.56
C GLU A 45 14.11 -14.64 14.65
N VAL A 46 14.53 -14.23 13.45
CA VAL A 46 13.61 -13.68 12.43
C VAL A 46 12.61 -14.74 11.98
N ASN A 47 13.04 -15.98 11.76
CA ASN A 47 12.18 -17.11 11.39
C ASN A 47 11.19 -17.47 12.49
N ASN A 48 11.58 -17.38 13.77
CA ASN A 48 10.63 -17.52 14.88
C ASN A 48 9.54 -16.44 14.81
N TRP A 49 9.94 -15.17 14.65
CA TRP A 49 8.98 -14.07 14.51
C TRP A 49 8.06 -14.21 13.29
N ILE A 50 8.59 -14.64 12.13
CA ILE A 50 7.80 -14.94 10.93
C ILE A 50 6.77 -16.03 11.24
N LEU A 51 7.20 -17.15 11.83
CA LEU A 51 6.33 -18.29 12.13
C LEU A 51 5.24 -17.93 13.15
N ASP A 52 5.56 -17.15 14.18
CA ASP A 52 4.59 -16.71 15.19
C ASP A 52 3.51 -15.82 14.57
N ASN A 53 3.90 -14.85 13.74
CA ASN A 53 2.95 -13.98 13.03
C ASN A 53 2.11 -14.75 12.01
N MET A 54 2.70 -15.68 11.26
CA MET A 54 1.96 -16.50 10.31
C MET A 54 1.00 -17.47 11.02
N SER A 55 1.40 -18.07 12.14
CA SER A 55 0.52 -18.94 12.93
C SER A 55 -0.74 -18.22 13.43
N MET A 56 -0.63 -16.92 13.74
CA MET A 56 -1.76 -16.10 14.19
C MET A 56 -2.59 -15.49 13.04
N TYR A 57 -1.95 -14.84 12.07
CA TYR A 57 -2.62 -13.96 11.11
C TYR A 57 -2.77 -14.53 9.70
N TYR A 58 -2.02 -15.57 9.34
CA TYR A 58 -2.08 -16.12 7.98
C TYR A 58 -3.45 -16.72 7.68
N TYR A 59 -4.02 -16.47 6.49
CA TYR A 59 -5.36 -16.96 6.16
C TYR A 59 -5.42 -18.50 6.16
N TRP A 60 -4.39 -19.14 5.62
CA TRP A 60 -4.20 -20.60 5.61
C TRP A 60 -3.28 -21.08 6.74
N ASN A 61 -3.40 -20.53 7.96
CA ASN A 61 -2.55 -20.92 9.09
C ASN A 61 -2.62 -22.42 9.44
N ASP A 62 -3.73 -23.09 9.13
CA ASP A 62 -3.91 -24.54 9.27
C ASP A 62 -3.24 -25.37 8.16
N ARG A 63 -2.56 -24.73 7.20
CA ARG A 63 -1.79 -25.35 6.12
C ARG A 63 -0.28 -25.14 6.24
N ILE A 64 0.19 -24.39 7.24
CA ILE A 64 1.62 -24.22 7.52
C ILE A 64 2.26 -25.61 7.73
N PRO A 65 3.45 -25.91 7.15
CA PRO A 65 4.10 -27.20 7.32
C PRO A 65 4.34 -27.55 8.80
N ALA A 66 4.09 -28.80 9.18
CA ALA A 66 4.19 -29.23 10.58
C ALA A 66 5.62 -29.15 11.17
N ASN A 67 6.65 -29.15 10.32
CA ASN A 67 8.06 -29.01 10.72
C ASN A 67 8.77 -28.00 9.80
N PRO A 68 8.62 -26.68 10.02
CA PRO A 68 9.29 -25.67 9.20
C PRO A 68 10.81 -25.65 9.43
N ASP A 69 11.59 -25.54 8.35
CA ASP A 69 13.04 -25.46 8.43
C ASP A 69 13.52 -24.04 8.77
N LYS A 70 13.65 -23.77 10.07
CA LYS A 70 14.13 -22.48 10.60
C LYS A 70 15.61 -22.18 10.31
N THR A 71 16.34 -23.05 9.60
CA THR A 71 17.72 -22.78 9.15
C THR A 71 17.81 -22.07 7.80
N LEU A 72 16.68 -21.97 7.08
CA LEU A 72 16.56 -21.17 5.87
C LEU A 72 16.74 -19.67 6.14
N LYS A 73 17.13 -18.90 5.12
CA LYS A 73 17.12 -17.43 5.20
C LYS A 73 15.68 -16.92 5.37
N PRO A 74 15.43 -15.77 6.02
CA PRO A 74 14.08 -15.28 6.30
C PRO A 74 13.12 -15.22 5.10
N THR A 75 13.60 -14.80 3.92
CA THR A 75 12.79 -14.77 2.70
C THR A 75 12.42 -16.18 2.23
N ASP A 76 13.39 -17.09 2.18
CA ASP A 76 13.18 -18.48 1.75
C ASP A 76 12.29 -19.24 2.75
N PHE A 77 12.49 -18.97 4.04
CA PHE A 77 11.67 -19.48 5.14
C PHE A 77 10.21 -19.03 4.98
N PHE A 78 9.96 -17.73 4.81
CA PHE A 78 8.61 -17.20 4.59
C PHE A 78 7.88 -17.90 3.43
N TYR A 79 8.52 -18.00 2.25
CA TYR A 79 7.91 -18.69 1.10
C TYR A 79 7.69 -20.19 1.35
N SER A 80 8.53 -20.85 2.17
CA SER A 80 8.33 -22.25 2.57
C SER A 80 7.10 -22.50 3.44
N LEU A 81 6.55 -21.47 4.08
CA LEU A 81 5.34 -21.56 4.91
C LEU A 81 4.04 -21.38 4.12
N LEU A 82 4.11 -20.83 2.91
CA LEU A 82 2.92 -20.47 2.13
C LEU A 82 2.18 -21.69 1.60
N TYR A 83 0.85 -21.64 1.62
CA TYR A 83 0.01 -22.75 1.17
C TYR A 83 0.09 -22.95 -0.35
N ASP A 84 0.87 -23.95 -0.77
CA ASP A 84 0.91 -24.48 -2.15
C ASP A 84 1.27 -23.42 -3.23
N TYR A 85 2.07 -22.42 -2.83
CA TYR A 85 2.35 -21.18 -3.57
C TYR A 85 2.83 -21.38 -5.03
N GLU A 86 3.75 -22.33 -5.24
CA GLU A 86 4.31 -22.65 -6.56
C GLU A 86 3.35 -23.45 -7.46
N ASN A 87 2.33 -24.10 -6.89
CA ASN A 87 1.45 -25.00 -7.63
C ASN A 87 0.40 -24.24 -8.45
N THR A 88 0.80 -23.73 -9.61
CA THR A 88 -0.07 -22.92 -10.47
C THR A 88 -1.42 -23.56 -10.84
N ALA A 89 -1.54 -24.90 -10.75
CA ALA A 89 -2.76 -25.66 -10.99
C ALA A 89 -3.76 -25.67 -9.81
N ASN A 90 -3.32 -25.45 -8.56
CA ASN A 90 -4.23 -25.35 -7.41
C ASN A 90 -4.86 -23.93 -7.38
N PRO A 91 -6.19 -23.78 -7.50
CA PRO A 91 -6.83 -22.47 -7.40
C PRO A 91 -6.89 -21.92 -5.97
N GLU A 92 -6.89 -22.77 -4.94
CA GLU A 92 -7.03 -22.40 -3.53
C GLU A 92 -5.71 -21.97 -2.86
N ARG A 93 -4.58 -22.11 -3.56
CA ARG A 93 -3.26 -21.74 -3.07
C ARG A 93 -3.15 -20.26 -2.71
N ASP A 94 -2.11 -19.96 -1.94
CA ASP A 94 -1.59 -18.61 -1.85
C ASP A 94 -0.99 -18.12 -3.15
N ARG A 95 -1.28 -16.86 -3.47
CA ARG A 95 -0.81 -16.12 -4.63
C ARG A 95 -0.64 -14.62 -4.33
N PHE A 96 -0.68 -14.25 -3.05
CA PHE A 96 -0.83 -12.87 -2.58
C PHE A 96 0.18 -12.49 -1.50
N SER A 97 0.63 -13.45 -0.67
CA SER A 97 1.59 -13.16 0.40
C SER A 97 3.03 -13.01 -0.11
N TRP A 98 3.71 -11.98 0.39
CA TRP A 98 5.10 -11.64 0.10
C TRP A 98 5.73 -10.95 1.33
N ILE A 99 7.05 -10.79 1.34
CA ILE A 99 7.81 -10.22 2.47
C ILE A 99 8.79 -9.13 1.98
N GLN A 100 8.97 -8.09 2.80
CA GLN A 100 9.96 -7.02 2.62
C GLN A 100 10.91 -7.02 3.82
N GLU A 101 12.21 -6.86 3.59
CA GLU A 101 13.23 -6.82 4.64
C GLU A 101 13.06 -5.61 5.58
N SER A 102 12.78 -4.42 5.01
CA SER A 102 12.57 -3.19 5.76
C SER A 102 11.09 -2.91 6.01
N ALA A 103 10.64 -3.06 7.25
CA ALA A 103 9.30 -2.64 7.68
C ALA A 103 9.04 -1.14 7.46
N ALA A 104 10.09 -0.30 7.50
CA ALA A 104 9.98 1.13 7.25
C ALA A 104 9.73 1.46 5.78
N GLU A 105 10.31 0.68 4.85
CA GLU A 105 10.04 0.76 3.41
C GLU A 105 8.67 0.19 3.07
N LEU A 106 8.29 -0.95 3.66
CA LEU A 106 6.97 -1.55 3.48
C LEU A 106 5.85 -0.59 3.93
N SER A 107 5.98 0.00 5.13
CA SER A 107 5.07 1.02 5.62
C SER A 107 5.01 2.24 4.70
N ALA A 108 6.14 2.62 4.07
CA ALA A 108 6.18 3.73 3.13
C ALA A 108 5.43 3.39 1.83
N SER A 109 5.72 2.25 1.20
CA SER A 109 5.16 1.85 -0.09
C SER A 109 3.66 1.56 -0.01
N LEU A 110 3.20 0.94 1.09
CA LEU A 110 1.76 0.79 1.39
C LEU A 110 1.04 2.13 1.62
N SER A 111 1.79 3.21 1.84
CA SER A 111 1.28 4.60 1.96
C SER A 111 1.59 5.46 0.71
N GLY A 112 1.96 4.83 -0.42
CA GLY A 112 2.30 5.52 -1.67
C GLY A 112 3.60 6.33 -1.65
N GLN A 113 4.53 6.00 -0.75
CA GLN A 113 5.84 6.65 -0.66
C GLN A 113 6.96 5.65 -0.97
N THR A 114 7.72 5.92 -2.03
CA THR A 114 8.85 5.07 -2.46
C THR A 114 10.07 5.91 -2.80
N LYS A 115 11.26 5.29 -2.84
CA LYS A 115 12.46 5.94 -3.39
C LYS A 115 12.49 5.70 -4.90
N THR A 116 12.25 6.74 -5.69
CA THR A 116 12.11 6.60 -7.15
C THR A 116 12.41 7.92 -7.87
N SER A 117 12.85 7.83 -9.13
CA SER A 117 12.84 8.95 -10.07
C SER A 117 11.45 9.21 -10.65
N GLY A 118 10.49 8.32 -10.41
CA GLY A 118 9.11 8.37 -10.88
C GLY A 118 8.96 7.97 -12.34
N MET A 119 9.88 7.19 -12.90
CA MET A 119 9.80 6.66 -14.28
C MET A 119 9.59 5.15 -14.25
N GLU A 120 8.47 4.69 -14.81
CA GLU A 120 8.25 3.26 -15.09
C GLU A 120 8.42 2.95 -16.56
N TYR A 121 8.96 1.76 -16.86
CA TYR A 121 9.27 1.33 -18.23
C TYR A 121 9.10 -0.18 -18.43
N GLN A 122 8.92 -0.58 -19.69
CA GLN A 122 9.00 -1.98 -20.12
C GLN A 122 10.21 -2.17 -21.02
N LEU A 123 10.87 -3.33 -20.89
CA LEU A 123 12.01 -3.69 -21.72
C LEU A 123 11.57 -4.47 -22.95
N SER A 124 12.18 -4.16 -24.09
CA SER A 124 12.02 -4.88 -25.35
C SER A 124 13.36 -5.05 -26.03
N LEU A 125 13.50 -6.06 -26.89
CA LEU A 125 14.56 -6.06 -27.89
C LEU A 125 14.35 -4.87 -28.84
N ARG A 126 15.44 -4.26 -29.31
CA ARG A 126 15.41 -3.16 -30.29
C ARG A 126 14.74 -3.57 -31.60
N ALA A 127 14.97 -4.81 -32.02
CA ALA A 127 14.41 -5.44 -33.22
C ALA A 127 14.36 -6.97 -33.02
N SER A 128 13.56 -7.67 -33.85
CA SER A 128 13.51 -9.13 -33.85
C SER A 128 14.91 -9.73 -34.12
N GLY A 129 15.37 -10.62 -33.24
CA GLY A 129 16.70 -11.24 -33.33
C GLY A 129 17.88 -10.36 -32.90
N SER A 130 17.65 -9.14 -32.42
CA SER A 130 18.70 -8.26 -31.88
C SER A 130 19.09 -8.67 -30.45
N THR A 131 20.36 -8.47 -30.09
CA THR A 131 20.82 -8.51 -28.69
C THR A 131 20.75 -7.15 -28.00
N ASP A 132 20.42 -6.07 -28.71
CA ASP A 132 20.20 -4.75 -28.13
C ASP A 132 18.84 -4.70 -27.43
N VAL A 133 18.82 -4.10 -26.24
CA VAL A 133 17.61 -3.86 -25.45
C VAL A 133 17.30 -2.36 -25.47
N VAL A 134 16.01 -2.03 -25.39
CA VAL A 134 15.51 -0.68 -25.18
C VAL A 134 14.48 -0.68 -24.05
N GLY A 135 14.44 0.39 -23.27
CA GLY A 135 13.37 0.67 -22.34
C GLY A 135 12.35 1.61 -22.98
N VAL A 136 11.08 1.23 -22.98
CA VAL A 136 9.95 2.06 -23.41
C VAL A 136 9.24 2.56 -22.16
N VAL A 137 9.24 3.87 -21.95
CA VAL A 137 8.62 4.50 -20.77
C VAL A 137 7.11 4.29 -20.83
N ILE A 138 6.54 3.64 -19.81
CA ILE A 138 5.10 3.39 -19.71
C ILE A 138 4.37 4.49 -18.93
N TYR A 139 4.98 5.12 -17.93
CA TYR A 139 4.46 6.37 -17.35
C TYR A 139 5.54 7.12 -16.58
N THR A 140 5.25 8.40 -16.29
CA THR A 140 6.07 9.22 -15.40
C THR A 140 5.17 9.89 -14.36
N LEU A 141 5.53 9.76 -13.09
CA LEU A 141 4.79 10.34 -11.97
C LEU A 141 4.85 11.86 -12.03
N LYS A 142 3.69 12.52 -11.95
CA LYS A 142 3.59 13.98 -12.07
C LYS A 142 4.38 14.68 -10.97
N GLY A 143 5.25 15.61 -11.34
CA GLY A 143 6.13 16.34 -10.43
C GLY A 143 7.34 15.55 -9.92
N SER A 144 7.57 14.32 -10.39
CA SER A 144 8.76 13.52 -10.07
C SER A 144 10.03 14.03 -10.77
N PRO A 145 11.24 13.56 -10.38
CA PRO A 145 12.47 13.84 -11.12
C PRO A 145 12.38 13.56 -12.62
N ALA A 146 11.73 12.47 -13.03
CA ALA A 146 11.57 12.10 -14.44
C ALA A 146 10.63 13.04 -15.21
N ASP A 147 9.49 13.41 -14.61
CA ASP A 147 8.56 14.38 -15.21
C ASP A 147 9.22 15.77 -15.34
N ARG A 148 9.99 16.20 -14.33
CA ARG A 148 10.78 17.45 -14.37
C ARG A 148 11.88 17.43 -15.43
N ALA A 149 12.49 16.27 -15.67
CA ALA A 149 13.42 16.05 -16.78
C ALA A 149 12.72 15.95 -18.16
N GLY A 150 11.39 16.06 -18.19
CA GLY A 150 10.58 15.99 -19.41
C GLY A 150 10.53 14.59 -20.02
N ILE A 151 10.74 13.53 -19.23
CA ILE A 151 10.53 12.15 -19.65
C ILE A 151 9.02 11.87 -19.70
N LYS A 152 8.54 11.25 -20.79
CA LYS A 152 7.11 11.00 -21.02
C LYS A 152 6.83 9.57 -21.42
N ARG A 153 5.59 9.11 -21.18
CA ARG A 153 5.08 7.85 -21.74
C ARG A 153 5.31 7.80 -23.25
N GLY A 154 5.95 6.73 -23.72
CA GLY A 154 6.34 6.54 -25.12
C GLY A 154 7.76 6.99 -25.47
N ASP A 155 8.46 7.72 -24.59
CA ASP A 155 9.90 7.93 -24.75
C ASP A 155 10.63 6.58 -24.74
N ILE A 156 11.64 6.42 -25.60
CA ILE A 156 12.47 5.22 -25.68
C ILE A 156 13.89 5.56 -25.24
N PHE A 157 14.43 4.84 -24.26
CA PHE A 157 15.84 4.90 -23.89
C PHE A 157 16.59 3.63 -24.30
N TYR A 158 17.87 3.77 -24.64
CA TYR A 158 18.72 2.68 -25.12
C TYR A 158 20.00 2.50 -24.29
N SER A 159 20.31 3.45 -23.41
CA SER A 159 21.51 3.43 -22.58
C SER A 159 21.27 4.09 -21.23
N VAL A 160 22.05 3.68 -20.24
CA VAL A 160 22.09 4.29 -18.90
C VAL A 160 23.55 4.48 -18.50
N ASN A 161 23.87 5.67 -17.98
CA ASN A 161 25.23 6.05 -17.56
C ASN A 161 26.30 5.80 -18.66
N GLY A 162 25.92 6.04 -19.92
CA GLY A 162 26.76 5.83 -21.11
C GLY A 162 26.87 4.39 -21.60
N GLN A 163 26.29 3.40 -20.89
CA GLN A 163 26.31 1.99 -21.30
C GLN A 163 25.03 1.64 -22.05
N ASN A 164 25.17 1.15 -23.29
CA ASN A 164 24.04 0.63 -24.08
C ASN A 164 23.48 -0.63 -23.42
N LEU A 165 22.15 -0.77 -23.44
CA LEU A 165 21.46 -1.94 -22.92
C LEU A 165 21.51 -3.09 -23.92
N THR A 166 21.86 -4.27 -23.44
CA THR A 166 21.89 -5.53 -24.19
C THR A 166 21.25 -6.64 -23.36
N THR A 167 20.87 -7.74 -24.01
CA THR A 167 20.35 -8.95 -23.34
C THR A 167 21.32 -9.53 -22.30
N SER A 168 22.62 -9.22 -22.41
CA SER A 168 23.66 -9.68 -21.49
C SER A 168 23.98 -8.73 -20.33
N ASN A 169 23.57 -7.45 -20.38
CA ASN A 169 23.93 -6.47 -19.36
C ASN A 169 22.75 -5.74 -18.69
N TYR A 170 21.54 -5.78 -19.26
CA TYR A 170 20.45 -4.89 -18.86
C TYR A 170 20.12 -4.97 -17.37
N GLN A 171 20.15 -6.18 -16.77
CA GLN A 171 19.89 -6.39 -15.34
C GLN A 171 20.91 -5.64 -14.47
N THR A 172 22.20 -5.75 -14.78
CA THR A 172 23.29 -5.08 -14.05
C THR A 172 23.25 -3.56 -14.26
N VAL A 173 22.96 -3.10 -15.48
CA VAL A 173 22.94 -1.68 -15.83
C VAL A 173 21.76 -0.95 -15.18
N LEU A 174 20.58 -1.58 -15.16
CA LEU A 174 19.35 -1.00 -14.60
C LEU A 174 19.26 -1.20 -13.08
N GLY A 175 19.70 -2.36 -12.57
CA GLY A 175 19.76 -2.69 -11.15
C GLY A 175 20.93 -2.04 -10.39
N GLY A 176 21.70 -1.16 -11.03
CA GLY A 176 22.78 -0.42 -10.38
C GLY A 176 22.27 0.44 -9.21
N THR A 177 23.01 0.44 -8.09
CA THR A 177 22.64 1.05 -6.80
C THR A 177 22.80 2.58 -6.74
N THR A 178 23.15 3.24 -7.84
CA THR A 178 23.31 4.70 -7.90
C THR A 178 21.96 5.39 -8.06
N ASP A 179 21.58 6.23 -7.11
CA ASP A 179 20.35 7.03 -7.18
C ASP A 179 20.28 7.92 -8.44
N THR A 180 21.43 8.46 -8.88
CA THR A 180 21.51 9.28 -10.10
C THR A 180 21.82 8.42 -11.32
N ARG A 181 20.95 8.51 -12.34
CA ARG A 181 21.08 7.80 -13.61
C ARG A 181 20.91 8.76 -14.78
N THR A 182 21.75 8.62 -15.81
CA THR A 182 21.69 9.42 -17.04
C THR A 182 21.26 8.53 -18.21
N TYR A 183 20.05 8.73 -18.70
CA TYR A 183 19.44 7.92 -19.77
C TYR A 183 19.71 8.53 -21.14
N GLY A 184 20.12 7.72 -22.12
CA GLY A 184 20.25 8.12 -23.53
C GLY A 184 19.03 7.69 -24.35
N PHE A 185 18.45 8.63 -25.12
CA PHE A 185 17.15 8.46 -25.77
C PHE A 185 17.22 8.19 -27.27
N ALA A 186 16.22 7.47 -27.78
CA ALA A 186 16.03 7.13 -29.17
C ALA A 186 14.64 7.57 -29.66
N THR A 187 14.49 7.75 -30.97
CA THR A 187 13.20 8.00 -31.63
C THR A 187 12.75 6.80 -32.43
N LEU A 188 11.44 6.55 -32.48
CA LEU A 188 10.81 5.53 -33.32
C LEU A 188 10.21 6.17 -34.57
N ASN A 189 10.78 5.89 -35.75
CA ASN A 189 10.28 6.35 -37.04
C ASN A 189 10.14 5.14 -37.98
N ASN A 190 8.98 4.95 -38.63
CA ASN A 190 8.73 3.84 -39.57
C ASN A 190 9.15 2.45 -39.03
N ARG A 191 8.87 2.17 -37.74
CA ARG A 191 9.26 0.95 -37.00
C ARG A 191 10.78 0.76 -36.80
N GLN A 192 11.60 1.77 -37.07
CA GLN A 192 13.04 1.78 -36.79
C GLN A 192 13.34 2.65 -35.56
N ILE A 193 14.18 2.14 -34.66
CA ILE A 193 14.63 2.86 -33.46
C ILE A 193 16.01 3.45 -33.72
N THR A 194 16.08 4.78 -33.82
CA THR A 194 17.32 5.52 -34.08
C THR A 194 17.75 6.27 -32.82
N ASN A 195 18.99 6.06 -32.39
CA ASN A 195 19.57 6.76 -31.23
C ASN A 195 19.67 8.26 -31.51
N THR A 196 19.47 9.08 -30.49
CA THR A 196 19.69 10.53 -30.54
C THR A 196 20.85 10.93 -29.64
N ALA A 197 21.33 12.18 -29.77
CA ALA A 197 22.26 12.77 -28.81
C ALA A 197 21.56 13.22 -27.50
N THR A 198 20.25 13.06 -27.38
CA THR A 198 19.49 13.48 -26.19
C THR A 198 19.77 12.56 -25.02
N THR A 199 20.29 13.14 -23.94
CA THR A 199 20.36 12.51 -22.63
C THR A 199 19.49 13.26 -21.63
N LYS A 200 18.94 12.55 -20.65
CA LYS A 200 18.25 13.13 -19.49
C LYS A 200 18.78 12.48 -18.22
N GLN A 201 19.24 13.30 -17.27
CA GLN A 201 19.66 12.84 -15.96
C GLN A 201 18.51 12.95 -14.98
N VAL A 202 18.32 11.91 -14.17
CA VAL A 202 17.36 11.88 -13.06
C VAL A 202 18.06 11.34 -11.81
N THR A 203 17.59 11.76 -10.65
CA THR A 203 18.05 11.25 -9.35
C THR A 203 16.84 10.73 -8.61
N ASP A 204 16.90 9.50 -8.12
CA ASP A 204 15.83 8.92 -7.30
C ASP A 204 15.71 9.69 -5.98
N VAL A 205 14.47 10.02 -5.60
CA VAL A 205 14.16 10.72 -4.35
C VAL A 205 13.09 9.95 -3.58
N VAL A 206 12.99 10.16 -2.26
CA VAL A 206 11.79 9.73 -1.53
C VAL A 206 10.62 10.58 -2.04
N PHE A 207 9.70 9.93 -2.75
CA PHE A 207 8.60 10.57 -3.46
C PHE A 207 7.28 10.05 -2.90
N GLN A 208 6.38 10.96 -2.54
CA GLN A 208 4.99 10.65 -2.23
C GLN A 208 4.18 10.74 -3.51
N GLU A 209 3.70 9.62 -4.03
CA GLU A 209 2.75 9.60 -5.13
C GLU A 209 1.37 10.11 -4.66
N ASN A 210 0.71 10.86 -5.53
CA ASN A 210 -0.74 11.05 -5.47
C ASN A 210 -1.37 9.99 -6.38
N PRO A 211 -2.19 9.06 -5.85
CA PRO A 211 -2.74 7.96 -6.63
C PRO A 211 -3.72 8.42 -7.72
N VAL A 212 -4.29 9.62 -7.62
CA VAL A 212 -5.12 10.22 -8.65
C VAL A 212 -4.22 10.80 -9.74
N TYR A 213 -3.77 9.92 -10.63
CA TYR A 213 -2.78 10.21 -11.67
C TYR A 213 -3.32 11.16 -12.76
N PHE A 214 -4.54 10.92 -13.22
CA PHE A 214 -5.16 11.68 -14.31
C PHE A 214 -6.69 11.62 -14.26
N ASP A 215 -7.34 12.75 -14.59
CA ASP A 215 -8.78 12.79 -14.82
C ASP A 215 -9.13 13.62 -16.07
N SER A 216 -10.19 13.23 -16.79
CA SER A 216 -10.70 13.98 -17.94
C SER A 216 -12.18 13.67 -18.22
N VAL A 217 -12.81 14.51 -19.06
CA VAL A 217 -14.14 14.26 -19.61
C VAL A 217 -14.06 14.38 -21.13
N TYR A 218 -14.37 13.28 -21.82
CA TYR A 218 -14.43 13.23 -23.27
C TYR A 218 -15.87 13.30 -23.76
N THR A 219 -16.11 13.93 -24.90
CA THR A 219 -17.39 13.83 -25.63
C THR A 219 -17.15 13.09 -26.94
N ILE A 220 -17.68 11.87 -27.04
CA ILE A 220 -17.47 10.97 -28.20
C ILE A 220 -18.83 10.43 -28.62
N GLN A 221 -19.23 10.66 -29.88
CA GLN A 221 -20.50 10.16 -30.44
C GLN A 221 -21.74 10.47 -29.57
N GLY A 222 -21.77 11.65 -28.94
CA GLY A 222 -22.85 12.10 -28.05
C GLY A 222 -22.79 11.56 -26.61
N LYS A 223 -21.89 10.63 -26.30
CA LYS A 223 -21.61 10.16 -24.94
C LYS A 223 -20.65 11.13 -24.23
N LYS A 224 -20.88 11.36 -22.94
CA LYS A 224 -19.94 12.08 -22.06
C LYS A 224 -19.25 11.07 -21.14
N ILE A 225 -17.98 10.82 -21.43
CA ILE A 225 -17.18 9.77 -20.79
C ILE A 225 -16.27 10.43 -19.75
N GLY A 226 -16.50 10.12 -18.48
CA GLY A 226 -15.52 10.39 -17.43
C GLY A 226 -14.37 9.39 -17.55
N TYR A 227 -13.13 9.86 -17.47
CA TYR A 227 -11.94 9.03 -17.47
C TYR A 227 -11.13 9.34 -16.22
N LEU A 228 -10.83 8.31 -15.42
CA LEU A 228 -10.05 8.40 -14.19
C LEU A 228 -8.97 7.33 -14.21
N VAL A 229 -7.71 7.74 -14.06
CA VAL A 229 -6.56 6.86 -13.83
C VAL A 229 -6.22 6.93 -12.35
N TYR A 230 -6.33 5.79 -11.66
CA TYR A 230 -6.14 5.69 -10.21
C TYR A 230 -5.13 4.58 -9.89
N ASN A 231 -3.93 4.98 -9.45
CA ASN A 231 -2.74 4.13 -9.36
C ASN A 231 -2.57 3.38 -8.04
N GLN A 232 -3.27 3.72 -6.96
CA GLN A 232 -3.21 2.97 -5.70
C GLN A 232 -4.42 3.30 -4.83
N PHE A 233 -4.98 2.30 -4.14
CA PHE A 233 -6.04 2.54 -3.15
C PHE A 233 -5.42 3.04 -1.84
N ILE A 234 -5.20 4.34 -1.70
CA ILE A 234 -4.73 4.97 -0.44
C ILE A 234 -5.53 6.24 -0.14
N PRO A 235 -5.93 6.47 1.13
CA PRO A 235 -6.82 7.57 1.50
C PRO A 235 -6.14 8.95 1.53
N GLY A 236 -4.83 8.98 1.77
CA GLY A 236 -4.03 10.20 1.93
C GLY A 236 -2.52 9.93 1.94
N PRO A 237 -1.70 11.00 1.98
CA PRO A 237 -0.25 10.88 2.01
C PRO A 237 0.27 10.31 3.33
N ARG A 238 1.43 9.63 3.28
CA ARG A 238 2.10 9.06 4.44
C ARG A 238 2.34 10.10 5.53
N GLY A 239 1.99 9.76 6.77
CA GLY A 239 2.24 10.60 7.94
C GLY A 239 1.23 11.73 8.15
N ALA A 240 0.19 11.84 7.32
CA ALA A 240 -0.95 12.70 7.54
C ALA A 240 -2.20 11.85 7.84
N ASP A 241 -2.83 12.08 8.99
CA ASP A 241 -4.19 11.59 9.25
C ASP A 241 -5.17 12.39 8.40
N SER A 242 -5.40 11.95 7.17
CA SER A 242 -6.21 12.68 6.20
C SER A 242 -6.78 11.79 5.09
N LEU A 243 -8.05 12.03 4.76
CA LEU A 243 -8.71 11.49 3.57
C LEU A 243 -8.47 12.43 2.37
N ALA A 244 -7.23 12.84 2.13
CA ALA A 244 -6.92 13.87 1.12
C ALA A 244 -7.11 13.37 -0.32
N TYR A 245 -6.81 12.10 -0.58
CA TYR A 245 -6.94 11.50 -1.90
C TYR A 245 -8.35 10.96 -2.15
N ASP A 246 -9.00 10.35 -1.14
CA ASP A 246 -10.42 9.96 -1.25
C ASP A 246 -11.30 11.18 -1.58
N ARG A 247 -11.15 12.29 -0.84
CA ARG A 247 -11.87 13.56 -1.15
C ARG A 247 -11.52 14.16 -2.51
N GLN A 248 -10.37 13.84 -3.09
CA GLN A 248 -10.03 14.23 -4.46
C GLN A 248 -10.84 13.41 -5.48
N ILE A 249 -11.10 12.13 -5.20
CA ILE A 249 -11.99 11.28 -6.00
C ILE A 249 -13.43 11.81 -5.91
N ASP A 250 -13.93 12.15 -4.71
CA ASP A 250 -15.26 12.76 -4.53
C ASP A 250 -15.45 14.00 -5.39
N ALA A 251 -14.45 14.89 -5.39
CA ALA A 251 -14.46 16.12 -6.18
C ALA A 251 -14.47 15.84 -7.68
N ILE A 252 -13.78 14.79 -8.15
CA ILE A 252 -13.78 14.36 -9.55
C ILE A 252 -15.13 13.77 -9.95
N PHE A 253 -15.75 12.93 -9.12
CA PHE A 253 -17.10 12.42 -9.38
C PHE A 253 -18.16 13.53 -9.31
N GLY A 254 -18.00 14.51 -8.41
CA GLY A 254 -18.79 15.73 -8.39
C GLY A 254 -18.67 16.54 -9.69
N LYS A 255 -17.45 16.72 -10.21
CA LYS A 255 -17.18 17.34 -11.52
C LYS A 255 -17.81 16.54 -12.68
N PHE A 256 -17.68 15.21 -12.68
CA PHE A 256 -18.29 14.35 -13.70
C PHE A 256 -19.82 14.48 -13.70
N LYS A 257 -20.45 14.46 -12.52
CA LYS A 257 -21.90 14.67 -12.35
C LYS A 257 -22.34 16.05 -12.86
N GLN A 258 -21.63 17.11 -12.49
CA GLN A 258 -21.91 18.48 -12.97
C GLN A 258 -21.79 18.61 -14.50
N GLN A 259 -20.83 17.90 -15.11
CA GLN A 259 -20.67 17.90 -16.56
C GLN A 259 -21.67 16.98 -17.29
N GLY A 260 -22.48 16.20 -16.58
CA GLY A 260 -23.43 15.26 -17.16
C GLY A 260 -22.77 14.03 -17.80
N VAL A 261 -21.68 13.54 -17.19
CA VAL A 261 -21.06 12.27 -17.54
C VAL A 261 -22.07 11.13 -17.41
N ASN A 262 -22.13 10.27 -18.43
CA ASN A 262 -23.05 9.14 -18.52
C ASN A 262 -22.36 7.81 -18.88
N GLU A 263 -21.04 7.83 -19.04
CA GLU A 263 -20.17 6.67 -19.27
C GLU A 263 -18.90 6.85 -18.42
N LEU A 264 -18.30 5.75 -17.95
CA LEU A 264 -17.07 5.81 -17.14
C LEU A 264 -16.01 4.85 -17.69
N VAL A 265 -14.79 5.35 -17.80
CA VAL A 265 -13.58 4.52 -17.93
C VAL A 265 -12.76 4.72 -16.67
N LEU A 266 -12.67 3.67 -15.85
CA LEU A 266 -11.80 3.60 -14.69
C LEU A 266 -10.56 2.78 -15.06
N ASP A 267 -9.38 3.40 -14.98
CA ASP A 267 -8.12 2.78 -15.35
C ASP A 267 -7.28 2.44 -14.12
N LEU A 268 -7.17 1.13 -13.88
CA LEU A 268 -6.44 0.53 -12.76
C LEU A 268 -5.25 -0.30 -13.25
N ARG A 269 -4.78 -0.12 -14.49
CA ARG A 269 -3.80 -1.03 -15.14
C ARG A 269 -2.45 -1.16 -14.41
N TYR A 270 -2.10 -0.18 -13.59
CA TYR A 270 -0.88 -0.14 -12.78
C TYR A 270 -1.19 -0.07 -11.28
N ASN A 271 -2.43 -0.34 -10.87
CA ASN A 271 -2.86 -0.27 -9.48
C ASN A 271 -2.61 -1.60 -8.76
N PRO A 272 -1.74 -1.64 -7.73
CA PRO A 272 -1.41 -2.86 -7.00
C PRO A 272 -2.44 -3.22 -5.90
N GLY A 273 -3.49 -2.42 -5.72
CA GLY A 273 -4.44 -2.52 -4.62
C GLY A 273 -4.14 -1.48 -3.52
N GLY A 274 -4.46 -1.84 -2.28
CA GLY A 274 -4.30 -0.99 -1.09
C GLY A 274 -5.48 -1.11 -0.13
N PHE A 275 -5.87 0.01 0.48
CA PHE A 275 -6.93 0.12 1.48
C PHE A 275 -8.30 -0.20 0.91
N THR A 276 -9.01 -1.13 1.57
CA THR A 276 -10.38 -1.47 1.20
C THR A 276 -11.40 -0.38 1.54
N SER A 277 -11.05 0.61 2.39
CA SER A 277 -11.86 1.81 2.60
C SER A 277 -11.96 2.66 1.33
N SER A 278 -10.83 2.94 0.67
CA SER A 278 -10.82 3.70 -0.59
C SER A 278 -11.49 2.93 -1.74
N SER A 279 -11.51 1.57 -1.69
CA SER A 279 -12.27 0.79 -2.67
C SER A 279 -13.78 0.80 -2.41
N ILE A 280 -14.23 0.83 -1.15
CA ILE A 280 -15.62 1.10 -0.77
C ILE A 280 -16.07 2.47 -1.27
N GLU A 281 -15.29 3.52 -1.01
CA GLU A 281 -15.59 4.90 -1.43
C GLU A 281 -15.77 4.99 -2.95
N LEU A 282 -14.75 4.56 -3.71
CA LEU A 282 -14.79 4.56 -5.17
C LEU A 282 -15.94 3.71 -5.73
N ALA A 283 -16.24 2.56 -5.13
CA ALA A 283 -17.36 1.72 -5.55
C ALA A 283 -18.73 2.35 -5.24
N SER A 284 -18.84 3.14 -4.17
CA SER A 284 -20.07 3.86 -3.78
C SER A 284 -20.36 5.02 -4.72
N LEU A 285 -19.32 5.73 -5.17
CA LEU A 285 -19.41 6.78 -6.20
C LEU A 285 -19.82 6.26 -7.60
N ILE A 286 -19.53 4.98 -7.89
CA ILE A 286 -19.84 4.32 -9.17
C ILE A 286 -21.17 3.56 -9.13
N GLY A 287 -21.52 2.99 -7.97
CA GLY A 287 -22.63 2.05 -7.80
C GLY A 287 -24.00 2.65 -8.10
N LYS A 288 -24.73 2.06 -9.06
CA LYS A 288 -26.11 2.49 -9.35
C LYS A 288 -27.09 1.89 -8.35
N GLY A 289 -27.69 2.73 -7.51
CA GLY A 289 -28.74 2.32 -6.57
C GLY A 289 -28.23 1.54 -5.36
N VAL A 290 -26.92 1.59 -5.10
CA VAL A 290 -26.34 1.12 -3.84
C VAL A 290 -26.70 2.09 -2.71
N THR A 291 -26.66 1.59 -1.48
CA THR A 291 -26.99 2.36 -0.26
C THR A 291 -26.05 1.94 0.87
N PRO A 292 -25.97 2.70 1.98
CA PRO A 292 -25.22 2.29 3.17
C PRO A 292 -25.64 0.96 3.83
N ASN A 293 -26.76 0.37 3.41
CA ASN A 293 -27.21 -0.96 3.84
C ASN A 293 -26.94 -2.06 2.80
N THR A 294 -26.38 -1.71 1.64
CA THR A 294 -26.02 -2.66 0.59
C THR A 294 -24.66 -3.26 0.92
N LEU A 295 -24.58 -4.59 1.04
CA LEU A 295 -23.32 -5.30 1.26
C LEU A 295 -22.39 -5.10 0.05
N PHE A 296 -21.15 -4.70 0.29
CA PHE A 296 -20.12 -4.57 -0.75
C PHE A 296 -19.18 -5.78 -0.76
N PHE A 297 -18.57 -6.11 0.40
CA PHE A 297 -17.84 -7.36 0.58
C PHE A 297 -17.94 -7.88 2.01
N ARG A 298 -17.59 -9.15 2.16
CA ARG A 298 -17.40 -9.82 3.45
C ARG A 298 -15.93 -10.19 3.60
N GLN A 299 -15.37 -9.97 4.79
CA GLN A 299 -14.06 -10.43 5.20
C GLN A 299 -14.23 -11.77 5.90
N ASP A 300 -13.60 -12.82 5.38
CA ASP A 300 -13.45 -14.08 6.09
C ASP A 300 -12.00 -14.20 6.57
N TRP A 301 -11.81 -14.70 7.79
CA TRP A 301 -10.52 -14.78 8.46
C TRP A 301 -10.16 -16.25 8.73
N ASN A 302 -8.93 -16.51 9.17
CA ASN A 302 -8.52 -17.86 9.53
C ASN A 302 -9.32 -18.44 10.72
N LYS A 303 -9.09 -19.72 11.01
CA LYS A 303 -9.81 -20.47 12.05
C LYS A 303 -9.52 -19.99 13.48
N THR A 304 -8.42 -19.27 13.69
CA THR A 304 -8.02 -18.71 15.00
C THR A 304 -8.69 -17.37 15.24
N ILE A 305 -8.63 -16.46 14.27
CA ILE A 305 -9.14 -15.08 14.36
C ILE A 305 -10.67 -15.02 14.26
N THR A 306 -11.29 -15.88 13.42
CA THR A 306 -12.75 -15.83 13.20
C THR A 306 -13.58 -15.94 14.49
N PRO A 307 -13.33 -16.91 15.41
CA PRO A 307 -14.07 -17.00 16.67
C PRO A 307 -13.87 -15.78 17.58
N GLU A 308 -12.67 -15.18 17.60
CA GLU A 308 -12.35 -14.01 18.42
C GLU A 308 -13.12 -12.77 17.95
N LEU A 309 -13.11 -12.49 16.65
CA LEU A 309 -13.87 -11.40 16.03
C LEU A 309 -15.38 -11.58 16.25
N GLN A 310 -15.91 -12.80 16.10
CA GLN A 310 -17.31 -13.07 16.41
C GLN A 310 -17.65 -12.85 17.89
N ALA A 311 -16.73 -13.15 18.81
CA ALA A 311 -16.91 -12.89 20.23
C ALA A 311 -16.78 -11.40 20.59
N TYR A 312 -15.96 -10.65 19.85
CA TYR A 312 -15.91 -9.19 19.93
C TYR A 312 -17.23 -8.57 19.44
N ASP A 313 -17.70 -8.95 18.25
CA ASP A 313 -18.92 -8.42 17.64
C ASP A 313 -20.16 -8.68 18.49
N ARG A 314 -20.32 -9.89 19.05
CA ARG A 314 -21.41 -10.21 19.99
C ARG A 314 -21.39 -9.35 21.25
N ARG A 315 -20.20 -8.98 21.76
CA ARG A 315 -20.06 -8.15 22.98
C ARG A 315 -20.34 -6.68 22.70
N ASN A 316 -19.82 -6.16 21.59
CA ASN A 316 -19.86 -4.73 21.26
C ASN A 316 -21.02 -4.32 20.35
N ARG A 317 -21.80 -5.30 19.82
CA ARG A 317 -22.86 -5.10 18.81
C ARG A 317 -22.33 -4.46 17.52
N THR A 318 -21.15 -4.88 17.09
CA THR A 318 -20.47 -4.45 15.87
C THR A 318 -20.59 -5.49 14.76
N ASP A 319 -20.20 -5.12 13.53
CA ASP A 319 -20.10 -6.01 12.38
C ASP A 319 -18.69 -5.87 11.77
N SER A 320 -17.77 -6.71 12.24
CA SER A 320 -16.39 -6.73 11.75
C SER A 320 -16.27 -7.45 10.40
N PHE A 321 -17.18 -8.38 10.08
CA PHE A 321 -17.11 -9.24 8.90
C PHE A 321 -17.65 -8.57 7.65
N ASN A 322 -18.80 -7.88 7.72
CA ASN A 322 -19.39 -7.26 6.54
C ASN A 322 -18.91 -5.81 6.38
N LYS A 323 -18.68 -5.39 5.12
CA LYS A 323 -18.47 -4.00 4.74
C LYS A 323 -19.51 -3.62 3.69
N TYR A 324 -20.12 -2.47 3.89
CA TYR A 324 -21.22 -1.95 3.09
C TYR A 324 -20.70 -0.80 2.22
N PHE A 325 -21.48 -0.38 1.22
CA PHE A 325 -21.25 0.89 0.52
C PHE A 325 -21.43 2.07 1.52
N VAL A 326 -21.03 3.29 1.14
CA VAL A 326 -21.11 4.52 1.96
C VAL A 326 -21.94 5.62 1.32
#